data_AF-A0A932W1Y5-F1
#
_entry.id   AF-A0A932W1Y5-F1
#
_cell.length_a   1.000
_cell.length_b   1.000
_cell.length_c   1.000
_cell.angle_alpha   90.00
_cell.angle_beta   90.00
_cell.angle_gamma   90.00
#
_symmetry.space_group_name_H-M   'P 1'
#
loop_
_entity.id
_entity.type
_entity.pdbx_description
1 polymer ?
#
loop_
_entity_poly.entity_id
_entity_poly.type
_entity_poly.pdbx_seq_one_letter_code
_entity_poly.pdbx_strand_id
1 'polypeptide(L)'
;MTKDKGLYEGRHSGSSGDNQGAEPSSEASLPHTEPAPAMPPLTDGAPEEQSEIPTNRTDLFAEYARPLTEGADGSVEEMKMAWSIATICWNLSMLEDPVAQENFVLKIKEQLPFGEEEFAQFREDILEMMIARHLRMFPSLHKSKGV
;
A
#
# COMPACT_ATOMS: atom_id res chain seq x y z
N MET A 1 -22.56 -23.79 25.40
CA MET A 1 -23.83 -23.88 24.63
C MET A 1 -23.49 -23.74 23.16
N THR A 2 -23.96 -24.65 22.32
CA THR A 2 -23.60 -24.78 20.89
C THR A 2 -24.54 -23.95 20.00
N LYS A 3 -24.00 -23.39 18.91
CA LYS A 3 -24.66 -22.89 17.67
C LYS A 3 -23.50 -22.43 16.75
N ASP A 4 -23.03 -23.17 15.75
CA ASP A 4 -23.66 -23.86 14.61
C ASP A 4 -24.04 -22.91 13.44
N LYS A 5 -23.17 -22.95 12.42
CA LYS A 5 -23.34 -22.75 10.96
C LYS A 5 -23.95 -21.45 10.39
N GLY A 6 -23.30 -20.98 9.31
CA GLY A 6 -23.81 -19.99 8.36
C GLY A 6 -23.05 -20.09 7.03
N LEU A 7 -23.49 -21.00 6.15
CA LEU A 7 -22.91 -21.26 4.82
C LEU A 7 -23.59 -20.35 3.78
N TYR A 8 -22.86 -19.81 2.80
CA TYR A 8 -23.47 -19.24 1.59
C TYR A 8 -22.60 -19.44 0.35
N GLU A 9 -23.08 -20.25 -0.59
CA GLU A 9 -22.58 -20.34 -1.97
C GLU A 9 -23.57 -19.67 -2.94
N GLY A 10 -23.07 -19.20 -4.09
CA GLY A 10 -23.86 -18.58 -5.16
C GLY A 10 -22.94 -17.76 -6.08
N ARG A 11 -22.26 -18.28 -7.12
CA ARG A 11 -22.64 -19.17 -8.25
C ARG A 11 -23.30 -18.43 -9.43
N HIS A 12 -22.64 -18.54 -10.59
CA HIS A 12 -23.13 -18.52 -11.99
C HIS A 12 -23.06 -17.28 -12.89
N SER A 13 -22.45 -17.54 -14.08
CA SER A 13 -22.75 -17.04 -15.44
C SER A 13 -22.53 -15.54 -15.71
N GLY A 14 -22.20 -15.05 -16.90
CA GLY A 14 -21.98 -15.54 -18.29
C GLY A 14 -21.74 -14.25 -19.12
N SER A 15 -21.23 -14.18 -20.35
CA SER A 15 -21.60 -14.88 -21.58
C SER A 15 -20.80 -14.29 -22.77
N SER A 16 -20.63 -15.09 -23.84
CA SER A 16 -20.52 -14.80 -25.30
C SER A 16 -20.10 -13.42 -25.87
N GLY A 17 -19.34 -13.47 -26.97
CA GLY A 17 -19.11 -12.33 -27.87
C GLY A 17 -18.37 -12.71 -29.17
N ASP A 18 -19.01 -13.49 -30.04
CA ASP A 18 -18.41 -14.02 -31.28
C ASP A 18 -18.35 -13.03 -32.46
N ASN A 19 -17.18 -12.97 -33.09
CA ASN A 19 -16.90 -13.05 -34.53
C ASN A 19 -17.68 -12.23 -35.61
N GLN A 20 -16.86 -11.62 -36.48
CA GLN A 20 -16.96 -11.52 -37.96
C GLN A 20 -17.97 -10.56 -38.64
N GLY A 21 -17.50 -9.88 -39.70
CA GLY A 21 -18.38 -9.39 -40.77
C GLY A 21 -17.85 -8.32 -41.74
N ALA A 22 -17.35 -8.77 -42.90
CA ALA A 22 -17.44 -8.13 -44.24
C ALA A 22 -16.39 -7.11 -44.76
N GLU A 23 -15.90 -7.47 -45.96
CA GLU A 23 -15.10 -6.76 -46.97
C GLU A 23 -16.00 -5.77 -47.81
N PRO A 24 -15.68 -5.21 -49.03
CA PRO A 24 -14.57 -5.53 -49.97
C PRO A 24 -13.96 -4.43 -50.90
N SER A 25 -12.93 -4.86 -51.65
CA SER A 25 -12.48 -4.45 -53.02
C SER A 25 -12.19 -2.95 -53.33
N SER A 26 -11.18 -2.54 -54.12
CA SER A 26 -10.24 -3.21 -55.05
C SER A 26 -8.82 -2.52 -55.00
N GLU A 27 -7.84 -2.60 -55.93
CA GLU A 27 -7.65 -3.29 -57.23
C GLU A 27 -6.15 -3.47 -57.61
N ALA A 28 -5.90 -4.20 -58.71
CA ALA A 28 -4.78 -4.09 -59.67
C ALA A 28 -3.29 -3.93 -59.23
N SER A 29 -2.54 -5.03 -59.43
CA SER A 29 -1.27 -5.14 -60.19
C SER A 29 -0.04 -4.29 -59.77
N LEU A 30 1.11 -4.89 -59.45
CA LEU A 30 2.04 -5.57 -60.38
C LEU A 30 3.06 -6.49 -59.63
N PRO A 31 3.80 -7.40 -60.30
CA PRO A 31 4.60 -8.45 -59.64
C PRO A 31 6.11 -8.14 -59.43
N HIS A 32 6.76 -9.05 -58.68
CA HIS A 32 8.22 -9.20 -58.43
C HIS A 32 8.84 -8.12 -57.51
N THR A 33 9.37 -8.44 -56.33
CA THR A 33 10.28 -9.54 -55.98
C THR A 33 10.26 -9.72 -54.46
N GLU A 34 10.33 -10.96 -53.97
CA GLU A 34 10.34 -11.28 -52.53
C GLU A 34 11.66 -10.86 -51.84
N PRO A 35 11.61 -10.05 -50.76
CA PRO A 35 12.59 -10.06 -49.70
C PRO A 35 12.06 -10.85 -48.49
N ALA A 36 12.98 -11.47 -47.74
CA ALA A 36 12.68 -12.25 -46.54
C ALA A 36 11.79 -11.48 -45.54
N PRO A 37 10.96 -12.18 -44.72
CA PRO A 37 10.05 -11.52 -43.79
C PRO A 37 10.80 -10.58 -42.85
N ALA A 38 10.38 -9.31 -42.85
CA ALA A 38 10.82 -8.36 -41.85
C ALA A 38 10.50 -8.93 -40.46
N MET A 39 11.52 -9.10 -39.63
CA MET A 39 11.29 -9.39 -38.22
C MET A 39 10.37 -8.29 -37.66
N PRO A 40 9.38 -8.61 -36.81
CA PRO A 40 8.69 -7.58 -36.07
C PRO A 40 9.75 -6.76 -35.31
N PRO A 41 9.57 -5.43 -35.17
CA PRO A 41 10.47 -4.67 -34.33
C PRO A 41 10.49 -5.34 -32.95
N LEU A 42 11.68 -5.53 -32.39
CA LEU A 42 11.83 -5.79 -30.97
C LEU A 42 11.19 -4.60 -30.26
N THR A 43 9.93 -4.76 -29.86
CA THR A 43 9.37 -3.94 -28.82
C THR A 43 10.17 -4.30 -27.57
N ASP A 44 11.13 -3.44 -27.24
CA ASP A 44 11.62 -3.25 -25.87
C ASP A 44 10.47 -2.72 -25.00
N GLY A 45 9.39 -3.50 -24.96
CA GLY A 45 8.47 -3.56 -23.86
C GLY A 45 9.22 -4.22 -22.73
N ALA A 46 10.13 -3.46 -22.12
CA ALA A 46 10.39 -3.61 -20.70
C ALA A 46 9.02 -3.80 -20.03
N PRO A 47 8.88 -4.75 -19.09
CA PRO A 47 7.64 -4.83 -18.34
C PRO A 47 7.37 -3.43 -17.81
N GLU A 48 6.21 -2.87 -18.12
CA GLU A 48 5.68 -1.78 -17.32
C GLU A 48 5.51 -2.39 -15.94
N GLU A 49 6.55 -2.25 -15.13
CA GLU A 49 6.49 -2.37 -13.68
C GLU A 49 5.55 -1.24 -13.27
N GLN A 50 4.26 -1.53 -13.41
CA GLN A 50 3.17 -0.70 -12.96
C GLN A 50 3.39 -0.60 -11.47
N SER A 51 4.06 0.49 -11.09
CA SER A 51 4.25 0.91 -9.72
C SER A 51 2.88 0.86 -9.09
N GLU A 52 2.61 -0.20 -8.33
CA GLU A 52 1.36 -0.43 -7.63
C GLU A 52 1.34 0.55 -6.45
N ILE A 53 1.21 1.85 -6.75
CA ILE A 53 0.98 2.89 -5.75
C ILE A 53 -0.32 2.50 -5.08
N PRO A 54 -0.29 2.01 -3.82
CA PRO A 54 -1.40 1.21 -3.36
C PRO A 54 -2.62 2.09 -3.18
N THR A 55 -3.66 1.85 -3.99
CA THR A 55 -4.76 2.82 -4.13
C THR A 55 -5.83 2.65 -3.05
N ASN A 56 -5.75 1.59 -2.24
CA ASN A 56 -6.59 1.34 -1.08
C ASN A 56 -5.93 1.89 0.19
N ARG A 57 -6.75 2.43 1.11
CA ARG A 57 -6.31 2.99 2.39
C ARG A 57 -5.56 1.97 3.26
N THR A 58 -5.97 0.70 3.22
CA THR A 58 -5.30 -0.39 3.94
C THR A 58 -3.84 -0.52 3.53
N ASP A 59 -3.59 -0.44 2.23
CA ASP A 59 -2.29 -0.72 1.65
C ASP A 59 -1.35 0.50 1.82
N LEU A 60 -1.90 1.72 1.79
CA LEU A 60 -1.18 2.93 2.21
C LEU A 60 -0.76 2.90 3.69
N PHE A 61 -1.61 2.33 4.57
CA PHE A 61 -1.26 2.13 5.97
C PHE A 61 -0.20 1.03 6.15
N ALA A 62 -0.27 -0.03 5.33
CA ALA A 62 0.75 -1.08 5.31
C ALA A 62 2.11 -0.53 4.83
N GLU A 63 2.15 0.22 3.73
CA GLU A 63 3.36 0.91 3.26
C GLU A 63 3.87 1.90 4.32
N TYR A 64 2.99 2.62 5.01
CA TYR A 64 3.39 3.48 6.13
C TYR A 64 4.08 2.69 7.25
N ALA A 65 3.45 1.60 7.71
CA ALA A 65 3.93 0.73 8.80
C ALA A 65 5.18 -0.09 8.44
N ARG A 66 5.50 -0.21 7.15
CA ARG A 66 6.52 -1.11 6.59
C ARG A 66 7.87 -1.15 7.34
N PRO A 67 8.48 -0.01 7.77
CA PRO A 67 9.74 -0.05 8.52
C PRO A 67 9.66 -0.83 9.84
N LEU A 68 8.50 -0.84 10.50
CA LEU A 68 8.27 -1.56 11.75
C LEU A 68 8.02 -3.05 11.49
N THR A 69 7.30 -3.38 10.42
CA THR A 69 7.00 -4.78 10.06
C THR A 69 8.18 -5.49 9.40
N GLU A 70 9.03 -4.79 8.67
CA GLU A 70 10.30 -5.32 8.13
C GLU A 70 11.37 -5.50 9.22
N GLY A 71 11.29 -4.73 10.32
CA GLY A 71 12.16 -4.88 11.49
C GLY A 71 11.72 -5.96 12.49
N ALA A 72 10.49 -6.45 12.39
CA ALA A 72 9.97 -7.53 13.23
C ALA A 72 10.56 -8.91 12.84
N ASP A 73 10.69 -9.81 13.80
CA ASP A 73 11.24 -11.17 13.58
C ASP A 73 10.28 -12.12 12.83
N GLY A 74 9.09 -11.64 12.46
CA GLY A 74 8.02 -12.41 11.82
C GLY A 74 7.16 -13.24 12.79
N SER A 75 7.45 -13.22 14.10
CA SER A 75 6.55 -13.78 15.11
C SER A 75 5.22 -13.04 15.13
N VAL A 76 4.16 -13.74 15.54
CA VAL A 76 2.82 -13.16 15.60
C VAL A 76 2.75 -12.03 16.65
N GLU A 77 3.60 -12.11 17.67
CA GLU A 77 3.70 -11.18 18.78
C GLU A 77 4.41 -9.89 18.36
N GLU A 78 5.59 -9.98 17.75
CA GLU A 78 6.32 -8.81 17.21
C GLU A 78 5.52 -8.12 16.10
N MET A 79 4.89 -8.88 15.20
CA MET A 79 4.03 -8.30 14.17
C MET A 79 2.85 -7.53 14.76
N LYS A 80 2.18 -8.05 15.81
CA LYS A 80 1.14 -7.31 16.53
C LYS A 80 1.70 -6.04 17.18
N MET A 81 2.90 -6.09 17.74
CA MET A 81 3.55 -4.93 18.35
C MET A 81 3.87 -3.86 17.29
N ALA A 82 4.48 -4.23 16.17
CA ALA A 82 4.75 -3.35 15.04
C ALA A 82 3.49 -2.64 14.51
N TRP A 83 2.39 -3.37 14.30
CA TRP A 83 1.11 -2.78 13.90
C TRP A 83 0.49 -1.85 14.97
N SER A 84 0.68 -2.19 16.25
CA SER A 84 0.20 -1.36 17.36
C SER A 84 0.98 -0.04 17.42
N ILE A 85 2.31 -0.10 17.30
CA ILE A 85 3.20 1.07 17.23
C ILE A 85 2.87 1.92 16.00
N ALA A 86 2.69 1.32 14.82
CA ALA A 86 2.27 2.06 13.61
C ALA A 86 0.96 2.83 13.83
N THR A 87 -0.04 2.19 14.45
CA THR A 87 -1.33 2.82 14.77
C THR A 87 -1.18 3.96 15.78
N ILE A 88 -0.33 3.77 16.79
CA ILE A 88 0.02 4.79 17.80
C ILE A 88 0.67 6.01 17.14
N CYS A 89 1.71 5.82 16.30
CA CYS A 89 2.41 6.90 15.61
C CYS A 89 1.50 7.63 14.61
N TRP A 90 0.63 6.91 13.90
CA TRP A 90 -0.39 7.51 13.04
C TRP A 90 -1.29 8.48 13.81
N ASN A 91 -1.89 8.01 14.91
CA ASN A 91 -2.77 8.83 15.74
C ASN A 91 -2.04 10.05 16.33
N LEU A 92 -0.81 9.87 16.79
CA LEU A 92 0.02 10.95 17.34
C LEU A 92 0.34 12.03 16.29
N SER A 93 0.67 11.64 15.06
CA SER A 93 0.97 12.58 13.95
C SER A 93 -0.24 13.41 13.48
N MET A 94 -1.45 12.92 13.75
CA MET A 94 -2.73 13.59 13.45
C MET A 94 -3.13 14.61 14.52
N LEU A 95 -2.54 14.58 15.72
CA LEU A 95 -2.77 15.62 16.73
C LEU A 95 -2.09 16.93 16.30
N GLU A 96 -2.79 18.06 16.48
CA GLU A 96 -2.30 19.39 16.11
C GLU A 96 -1.77 20.20 17.30
N ASP A 97 -2.37 20.00 18.48
CA ASP A 97 -1.95 20.64 19.73
C ASP A 97 -0.72 19.93 20.33
N PRO A 98 0.42 20.63 20.53
CA PRO A 98 1.61 20.06 21.17
C PRO A 98 1.35 19.55 22.60
N VAL A 99 0.41 20.16 23.34
CA VAL A 99 0.05 19.72 24.69
C VAL A 99 -0.70 18.38 24.63
N ALA A 100 -1.65 18.23 23.69
CA ALA A 100 -2.29 16.94 23.41
C ALA A 100 -1.30 15.87 22.92
N GLN A 101 -0.31 16.22 22.09
CA GLN A 101 0.75 15.31 21.64
C GLN A 101 1.56 14.78 22.83
N GLU A 102 2.13 15.65 23.67
CA GLU A 102 2.96 15.20 24.81
C GLU A 102 2.12 14.39 25.83
N ASN A 103 0.87 14.79 26.08
CA ASN A 103 -0.06 14.01 26.91
C ASN A 103 -0.40 12.63 26.31
N PHE A 104 -0.34 12.47 24.99
CA PHE A 104 -0.50 11.17 24.33
C PHE A 104 0.79 10.34 24.44
N VAL A 105 1.96 10.96 24.28
CA VAL A 105 3.29 10.34 24.51
C VAL A 105 3.41 9.76 25.92
N LEU A 106 2.99 10.51 26.95
CA LEU A 106 2.97 10.04 28.33
C LEU A 106 2.04 8.82 28.53
N LYS A 107 0.88 8.78 27.87
CA LYS A 107 -0.02 7.61 27.92
C LYS A 107 0.54 6.38 27.23
N ILE A 108 1.31 6.54 26.15
CA ILE A 108 2.03 5.42 25.52
C ILE A 108 3.04 4.86 26.53
N LYS A 109 3.81 5.74 27.19
CA LYS A 109 4.79 5.35 28.22
C LYS A 109 4.18 4.58 29.38
N GLU A 110 2.98 4.94 29.83
CA GLU A 110 2.25 4.22 30.88
C GLU A 110 1.71 2.84 30.44
N GLN A 111 1.59 2.58 29.13
CA GLN A 111 1.00 1.36 28.56
C GLN A 111 2.03 0.36 28.04
N LEU A 112 3.22 0.83 27.64
CA LEU A 112 4.31 -0.03 27.20
C LEU A 112 5.21 -0.41 28.40
N PRO A 113 5.76 -1.63 28.45
CA PRO A 113 6.57 -2.11 29.58
C PRO A 113 8.01 -1.57 29.56
N PHE A 114 8.23 -0.36 29.02
CA PHE A 114 9.55 0.20 28.78
C PHE A 114 10.12 0.90 30.01
N GLY A 115 11.44 0.75 30.21
CA GLY A 115 12.19 1.60 31.14
C GLY A 115 12.28 3.06 30.67
N GLU A 116 12.72 3.98 31.55
CA GLU A 116 12.91 5.40 31.19
C GLU A 116 13.85 5.59 29.99
N GLU A 117 14.99 4.89 29.99
CA GLU A 117 16.02 4.93 28.94
C GLU A 117 15.53 4.28 27.63
N GLU A 118 14.85 3.14 27.75
CA GLU A 118 14.24 2.41 26.63
C GLU A 118 13.12 3.24 25.97
N PHE A 119 12.31 3.94 26.76
CA PHE A 119 11.29 4.84 26.25
C PHE A 119 11.89 6.09 25.59
N ALA A 120 12.99 6.62 26.11
CA ALA A 120 13.71 7.73 25.47
C ALA A 120 14.24 7.31 24.09
N GLN A 121 14.89 6.15 23.99
CA GLN A 121 15.36 5.60 22.72
C GLN A 121 14.19 5.33 21.75
N PHE A 122 13.08 4.75 22.24
CA PHE A 122 11.87 4.55 21.45
C PHE A 122 11.25 5.87 20.92
N ARG A 123 11.29 6.95 21.71
CA ARG A 123 10.84 8.27 21.27
C ARG A 123 11.67 8.78 20.09
N GLU A 124 13.00 8.76 20.23
CA GLU A 124 13.93 9.29 19.23
C GLU A 124 13.96 8.42 17.96
N ASP A 125 14.11 7.10 18.09
CA ASP A 125 14.29 6.20 16.94
C ASP A 125 12.97 5.87 16.21
N ILE A 126 11.86 5.75 16.95
CA ILE A 126 10.61 5.20 16.42
C ILE A 126 9.51 6.25 16.30
N LEU A 127 9.19 6.99 17.38
CA LEU A 127 8.10 7.96 17.32
C LEU A 127 8.41 9.10 16.33
N GLU A 128 9.56 9.76 16.46
CA GLU A 128 9.93 10.89 15.60
C GLU A 128 10.09 10.48 14.13
N MET A 129 10.74 9.34 13.88
CA MET A 129 10.91 8.76 12.54
C MET A 129 9.56 8.44 11.88
N MET A 130 8.64 7.78 12.59
CA MET A 130 7.32 7.42 12.05
C MET A 130 6.41 8.64 11.88
N ILE A 131 6.49 9.66 12.74
CA ILE A 131 5.78 10.93 12.56
C ILE A 131 6.31 11.66 11.31
N ALA A 132 7.63 11.76 11.14
CA ALA A 132 8.24 12.36 9.96
C ALA A 132 7.87 11.61 8.66
N ARG A 133 7.80 10.28 8.70
CA ARG A 133 7.30 9.44 7.61
C ARG A 133 5.85 9.75 7.28
N HIS A 134 4.97 9.87 8.27
CA HIS A 134 3.56 10.21 8.06
C HIS A 134 3.40 11.61 7.40
N LEU A 135 4.11 12.62 7.92
CA LEU A 135 4.10 13.98 7.36
C LEU A 135 4.52 14.00 5.88
N ARG A 136 5.52 13.18 5.51
CA ARG A 136 6.03 13.06 4.13
C ARG A 136 5.08 12.30 3.21
N MET A 137 4.49 11.20 3.68
CA MET A 137 3.62 10.34 2.86
C MET A 137 2.21 10.92 2.68
N PHE A 138 1.68 11.62 3.70
CA PHE A 138 0.30 12.09 3.72
C PHE A 138 0.19 13.61 3.87
N PRO A 139 0.92 14.43 3.07
CA PRO A 139 0.96 15.87 3.26
C PRO A 139 -0.42 16.51 3.15
N SER A 140 -1.35 15.95 2.37
CA SER A 140 -2.74 16.41 2.29
C SER A 140 -3.53 16.29 3.58
N LEU A 141 -3.25 15.30 4.45
CA LEU A 141 -3.84 15.20 5.79
C LEU A 141 -3.34 16.30 6.74
N HIS A 142 -2.29 17.02 6.33
CA HIS A 142 -1.68 18.12 7.06
C HIS A 142 -1.83 19.47 6.34
N LYS A 143 -2.46 19.54 5.16
CA LYS A 143 -2.70 20.81 4.45
C LYS A 143 -3.74 21.72 5.12
N SER A 144 -4.52 21.20 6.07
CA SER A 144 -5.32 22.00 7.01
C SER A 144 -4.46 22.69 8.09
N LYS A 145 -3.24 22.20 8.34
CA LYS A 145 -2.24 22.86 9.19
C LYS A 145 -1.65 24.02 8.38
N GLY A 146 -2.38 25.13 8.33
CA GLY A 146 -1.93 26.38 7.73
C GLY A 146 -0.71 26.92 8.47
N VAL A 147 0.46 26.77 7.85
CA VAL A 147 1.70 27.49 8.16
C VAL A 147 1.75 28.76 7.30
#